data_AF-A0AAJ1ZT05-F1
#
_entry.id   AF-A0AAJ1ZT05-F1
#
_cell.length_a   1.000
_cell.length_b   1.000
_cell.length_c   1.000
_cell.angle_alpha   90.00
_cell.angle_beta   90.00
_cell.angle_gamma   90.00
#
_symmetry.space_group_name_H-M   'P 1'
#
loop_
_entity.id
_entity.type
_entity.pdbx_description
1 polymer ?
#
loop_
_entity_poly.entity_id
_entity_poly.type
_entity_poly.pdbx_seq_one_letter_code
_entity_poly.pdbx_strand_id
1 'polypeptide(L)'
;MKKKLSTLTGVAFACMLNLAHAQSAVTLYGIVDNGIEYRNTTGGSAVRAVSGGLFASRYGLKGSEDIGGGLAINFQLEQGFSGVTGAAANATAAFNRQAWVGVSGAFGEARIGLQNTPQYIFMNPELDPVAVMSIGSPMNSFNSLTIRENNAISYFTPTLYGVTAQFMVAMRDSTTKPVNGIQFYNAAVRYVKGPFRLAAGYEQAANATGTSILKLYAGGSITIGAARF
;
A
#
# COMPACT_ATOMS: atom_id res chain seq x y z
N MET A 1 34.16 68.06 -26.69
CA MET A 1 34.68 66.71 -26.34
C MET A 1 33.56 65.91 -25.64
N LYS A 2 33.18 64.77 -26.23
CA LYS A 2 32.63 63.50 -25.64
C LYS A 2 31.48 63.60 -24.60
N LYS A 3 30.23 63.22 -24.93
CA LYS A 3 29.58 61.88 -24.79
C LYS A 3 29.34 61.49 -23.31
N LYS A 4 28.20 61.02 -22.73
CA LYS A 4 26.86 60.44 -23.09
C LYS A 4 26.01 60.53 -21.79
N LEU A 5 24.72 60.88 -21.78
CA LEU A 5 23.50 60.05 -21.87
C LEU A 5 23.46 58.66 -21.15
N SER A 6 22.36 58.48 -20.39
CA SER A 6 21.47 57.30 -20.23
C SER A 6 21.69 56.23 -19.12
N THR A 7 20.61 56.06 -18.33
CA THR A 7 19.99 54.79 -17.81
C THR A 7 20.80 53.93 -16.82
N LEU A 8 20.24 53.17 -15.87
CA LEU A 8 18.94 52.49 -15.81
C LEU A 8 18.64 52.10 -14.36
N THR A 9 17.36 52.13 -14.03
CA THR A 9 16.64 51.43 -12.96
C THR A 9 17.19 50.03 -12.67
N GLY A 10 17.36 49.72 -11.38
CA GLY A 10 17.74 48.39 -10.92
C GLY A 10 17.41 48.20 -9.44
N VAL A 11 16.15 48.42 -9.06
CA VAL A 11 15.64 47.90 -7.78
C VAL A 11 15.69 46.39 -7.90
N ALA A 12 16.67 45.79 -7.22
CA ALA A 12 16.81 44.35 -7.10
C ALA A 12 15.54 43.78 -6.46
N PHE A 13 14.62 43.34 -7.30
CA PHE A 13 13.55 42.45 -6.91
C PHE A 13 14.18 41.07 -6.72
N ALA A 14 14.92 40.92 -5.61
CA ALA A 14 15.23 39.63 -5.04
C ALA A 14 13.90 39.08 -4.53
N CYS A 15 13.08 38.55 -5.44
CA CYS A 15 12.11 37.54 -5.08
C CYS A 15 12.91 36.49 -4.31
N MET A 16 12.67 36.48 -3.01
CA MET A 16 12.98 35.37 -2.14
C MET A 16 12.31 34.15 -2.78
N LEU A 17 13.05 33.46 -3.64
CA LEU A 17 12.84 32.05 -3.87
C LEU A 17 13.05 31.46 -2.48
N ASN A 18 11.95 31.24 -1.76
CA ASN A 18 11.92 30.28 -0.68
C ASN A 18 12.46 29.00 -1.31
N LEU A 19 13.76 28.77 -1.19
CA LEU A 19 14.34 27.45 -1.20
C LEU A 19 13.67 26.77 -0.02
N ALA A 20 12.49 26.22 -0.25
CA ALA A 20 11.95 25.20 0.60
C ALA A 20 13.01 24.11 0.55
N HIS A 21 13.90 24.13 1.52
CA HIS A 21 14.74 22.99 1.86
C HIS A 21 13.80 21.95 2.45
N ALA A 22 12.89 21.41 1.64
CA ALA A 22 12.17 20.20 1.95
C ALA A 22 13.25 19.15 2.12
N GLN A 23 13.53 18.78 3.36
CA GLN A 23 14.45 17.70 3.66
C GLN A 23 13.73 16.41 3.28
N SER A 24 13.71 16.10 1.97
CA SER A 24 13.14 14.89 1.41
C SER A 24 13.82 13.69 2.05
N ALA A 25 13.14 13.06 3.00
CA ALA A 25 13.70 11.94 3.74
C ALA A 25 13.35 10.65 2.98
N VAL A 26 14.35 10.07 2.32
CA VAL A 26 14.26 8.69 1.85
C VAL A 26 14.60 7.77 3.01
N THR A 27 13.68 6.87 3.33
CA THR A 27 13.82 5.85 4.37
C THR A 27 14.02 4.49 3.72
N LEU A 28 15.16 3.86 3.99
CA LEU A 28 15.33 2.42 3.82
C LEU A 28 14.73 1.71 5.04
N TYR A 29 13.89 0.71 4.83
CA TYR A 29 13.28 -0.08 5.89
C TYR A 29 13.19 -1.56 5.47
N GLY A 30 12.95 -2.43 6.44
CA GLY A 30 12.75 -3.84 6.18
C GLY A 30 12.52 -4.66 7.44
N ILE A 31 12.18 -5.92 7.23
CA ILE A 31 12.06 -6.95 8.27
C ILE A 31 12.68 -8.23 7.71
N VAL A 32 13.48 -8.91 8.52
CA VAL A 32 13.91 -10.30 8.29
C VAL A 32 13.27 -11.15 9.37
N ASP A 33 12.38 -12.05 8.95
CA ASP A 33 11.73 -13.01 9.80
C ASP A 33 12.12 -14.41 9.30
N ASN A 34 12.78 -15.19 10.15
CA ASN A 34 13.15 -16.56 9.90
C ASN A 34 12.77 -17.39 11.13
N GLY A 35 12.34 -18.63 10.89
CA GLY A 35 11.96 -19.54 11.96
C GLY A 35 12.23 -21.00 11.62
N ILE A 36 12.00 -21.86 12.60
CA ILE A 36 11.92 -23.31 12.41
C ILE A 36 10.45 -23.70 12.52
N GLU A 37 9.94 -24.37 11.50
CA GLU A 37 8.57 -24.88 11.44
C GLU A 37 8.57 -26.40 11.57
N TYR A 38 7.74 -26.91 12.47
CA TYR A 38 7.28 -28.30 12.44
C TYR A 38 5.86 -28.34 11.86
N ARG A 39 5.68 -29.09 10.79
CA ARG A 39 4.37 -29.25 10.13
C ARG A 39 4.04 -30.73 10.02
N ASN A 40 2.89 -31.11 10.55
CA ASN A 40 2.34 -32.47 10.47
C ASN A 40 1.04 -32.45 9.65
N THR A 41 0.99 -33.21 8.57
CA THR A 41 -0.20 -33.38 7.73
C THR A 41 -0.49 -34.87 7.51
N THR A 42 -1.58 -35.19 6.83
CA THR A 42 -1.95 -36.57 6.48
C THR A 42 -0.85 -37.29 5.67
N GLY A 43 0.05 -36.55 5.01
CA GLY A 43 1.17 -37.09 4.26
C GLY A 43 2.47 -37.26 5.07
N GLY A 44 2.45 -37.02 6.38
CA GLY A 44 3.60 -37.12 7.27
C GLY A 44 4.02 -35.78 7.92
N SER A 45 5.12 -35.82 8.66
CA SER A 45 5.66 -34.66 9.39
C SER A 45 7.01 -34.20 8.85
N ALA A 46 7.26 -32.90 8.88
CA ALA A 46 8.55 -32.31 8.52
C ALA A 46 8.97 -31.21 9.50
N VAL A 47 10.28 -31.08 9.71
CA VAL A 47 10.91 -29.92 10.37
C VAL A 47 11.72 -29.18 9.32
N ARG A 48 11.54 -27.86 9.19
CA ARG A 48 12.24 -27.05 8.19
C ARG A 48 12.54 -25.64 8.68
N ALA A 49 13.62 -25.05 8.19
CA ALA A 49 13.80 -23.61 8.25
C ALA A 49 12.81 -22.94 7.29
N VAL A 50 12.16 -21.88 7.76
CA VAL A 50 11.18 -21.11 6.99
C VAL A 50 11.52 -19.63 7.04
N SER A 51 11.29 -18.96 5.92
CA SER A 51 11.29 -17.49 5.89
C SER A 51 9.87 -17.01 6.14
N GLY A 52 9.76 -16.12 7.11
CA GLY A 52 8.51 -15.65 7.66
C GLY A 52 7.91 -16.63 8.65
N GLY A 53 6.84 -16.16 9.28
CA GLY A 53 6.09 -16.89 10.29
C GLY A 53 5.13 -15.93 10.95
N LEU A 54 5.68 -14.82 11.46
CA LEU A 54 4.91 -13.69 11.96
C LEU A 54 4.79 -12.60 10.88
N PHE A 55 5.88 -12.25 10.21
CA PHE A 55 5.93 -11.26 9.15
C PHE A 55 6.53 -11.85 7.87
N ALA A 56 6.10 -11.33 6.72
CA ALA A 56 6.79 -11.60 5.46
C ALA A 56 8.10 -10.80 5.39
N SER A 57 9.24 -11.50 5.26
CA SER A 57 10.57 -10.92 5.04
C SER A 57 10.59 -10.02 3.79
N ARG A 58 11.08 -8.79 3.97
CA ARG A 58 11.02 -7.73 2.96
C ARG A 58 11.97 -6.59 3.26
N TYR A 59 12.34 -5.85 2.23
CA TYR A 59 12.97 -4.53 2.35
C TYR A 59 12.34 -3.56 1.37
N GLY A 60 12.52 -2.27 1.61
CA GLY A 60 11.96 -1.25 0.75
C GLY A 60 12.50 0.14 1.01
N LEU A 61 12.20 1.02 0.07
CA LEU A 61 12.48 2.45 0.12
C LEU A 61 11.14 3.18 0.12
N LYS A 62 11.00 4.18 0.98
CA LYS A 62 9.86 5.11 0.94
C LYS A 62 10.33 6.52 1.16
N GLY A 63 9.59 7.49 0.65
CA GLY A 63 9.91 8.90 0.87
C GLY A 63 8.68 9.78 0.66
N SER A 64 8.80 11.00 1.18
CA SER A 64 7.83 12.07 1.03
C SER A 64 8.58 13.37 0.78
N GLU A 65 8.16 14.11 -0.23
CA GLU A 65 8.69 15.42 -0.60
C GLU A 65 7.56 16.44 -0.49
N ASP A 66 7.73 17.42 0.41
CA ASP A 66 6.83 18.57 0.49
C ASP A 66 7.07 19.48 -0.71
N ILE A 67 6.03 19.67 -1.52
CA ILE A 67 6.06 20.50 -2.73
C ILE A 67 5.39 21.87 -2.50
N GLY A 68 5.08 22.22 -1.25
CA GLY A 68 4.43 23.45 -0.84
C GLY A 68 2.89 23.40 -0.92
N GLY A 69 2.23 24.40 -0.34
CA GLY A 69 0.77 24.54 -0.39
C GLY A 69 0.00 23.43 0.35
N GLY A 70 0.66 22.71 1.27
CA GLY A 70 0.07 21.58 1.98
C GLY A 70 -0.01 20.30 1.14
N LEU A 71 0.76 20.21 0.05
CA LEU A 71 0.87 19.06 -0.82
C LEU A 71 2.21 18.35 -0.65
N ALA A 72 2.21 17.03 -0.77
CA ALA A 72 3.41 16.23 -0.80
C ALA A 72 3.35 15.16 -1.89
N ILE A 73 4.50 14.86 -2.51
CA ILE A 73 4.69 13.71 -3.38
C ILE A 73 5.26 12.57 -2.55
N ASN A 74 4.67 11.38 -2.66
CA ASN A 74 5.04 10.20 -1.89
C ASN A 74 5.41 9.06 -2.83
N PHE A 75 6.32 8.19 -2.41
CA PHE A 75 6.61 6.96 -3.12
C PHE A 75 6.91 5.81 -2.17
N GLN A 76 6.72 4.58 -2.66
CA GLN A 76 7.18 3.38 -1.99
C GLN A 76 7.55 2.29 -2.99
N LEU A 77 8.72 1.70 -2.78
CA LEU A 77 9.22 0.50 -3.43
C LEU A 77 9.43 -0.57 -2.35
N GLU A 78 8.88 -1.76 -2.50
CA GLU A 78 9.00 -2.85 -1.52
C GLU A 78 9.15 -4.21 -2.23
N GLN A 79 10.22 -4.93 -1.88
CA GLN A 79 10.53 -6.27 -2.36
C GLN A 79 10.46 -7.28 -1.22
N GLY A 80 9.73 -8.37 -1.46
CA GLY A 80 9.78 -9.54 -0.60
C GLY A 80 10.94 -10.45 -0.97
N PHE A 81 11.52 -11.11 0.01
CA PHE A 81 12.57 -12.10 -0.19
C PHE A 81 12.47 -13.22 0.85
N SER A 82 13.13 -14.33 0.60
CA SER A 82 13.32 -15.41 1.55
C SER A 82 14.53 -15.12 2.42
N GLY A 83 14.33 -14.90 3.72
CA GLY A 83 15.42 -14.73 4.67
C GLY A 83 16.25 -16.00 4.91
N VAL A 84 15.75 -17.17 4.48
CA VAL A 84 16.47 -18.46 4.61
C VAL A 84 17.34 -18.76 3.38
N THR A 85 16.87 -18.39 2.18
CA THR A 85 17.57 -18.74 0.92
C THR A 85 18.18 -17.54 0.21
N GLY A 86 17.85 -16.32 0.63
CA GLY A 86 18.24 -15.08 -0.06
C GLY A 86 17.48 -14.82 -1.38
N ALA A 87 16.62 -15.74 -1.82
CA ALA A 87 15.90 -15.61 -3.08
C ALA A 87 14.81 -14.53 -3.01
N ALA A 88 14.58 -13.82 -4.12
CA ALA A 88 13.42 -12.94 -4.25
C ALA A 88 12.11 -13.74 -4.09
N ALA A 89 11.12 -13.16 -3.41
CA ALA A 89 9.81 -13.79 -3.24
C ALA A 89 9.05 -13.92 -4.57
N ASN A 90 9.35 -13.04 -5.54
CA ASN A 90 8.96 -13.19 -6.92
C ASN A 90 10.21 -12.94 -7.79
N ALA A 91 10.68 -13.97 -8.49
CA ALA A 91 11.90 -13.90 -9.29
C ALA A 91 11.77 -13.02 -10.55
N THR A 92 10.55 -12.72 -11.02
CA THR A 92 10.32 -11.95 -12.25
C THR A 92 10.04 -10.47 -12.00
N ALA A 93 9.89 -10.05 -10.73
CA ALA A 93 9.57 -8.68 -10.38
C ALA A 93 10.66 -8.07 -9.48
N ALA A 94 11.13 -6.88 -9.83
CA ALA A 94 12.04 -6.11 -8.99
C ALA A 94 11.38 -5.71 -7.65
N PHE A 95 10.11 -5.32 -7.68
CA PHE A 95 9.33 -4.99 -6.50
C PHE A 95 7.96 -5.65 -6.60
N ASN A 96 7.69 -6.64 -5.75
CA ASN A 96 6.47 -7.45 -5.82
C ASN A 96 5.43 -7.10 -4.75
N ARG A 97 5.73 -6.12 -3.89
CA ARG A 97 4.84 -5.76 -2.77
C ARG A 97 4.34 -4.32 -2.84
N GLN A 98 5.19 -3.36 -3.18
CA GLN A 98 4.81 -1.97 -3.43
C GLN A 98 5.70 -1.44 -4.55
N ALA A 99 5.11 -0.75 -5.51
CA ALA A 99 5.83 0.05 -6.50
C ALA A 99 4.90 1.14 -6.99
N TRP A 100 4.82 2.25 -6.25
CA TRP A 100 3.88 3.32 -6.54
C TRP A 100 4.44 4.70 -6.23
N VAL A 101 3.85 5.70 -6.88
CA VAL A 101 4.01 7.13 -6.58
C VAL A 101 2.63 7.73 -6.37
N GLY A 102 2.54 8.79 -5.55
CA GLY A 102 1.28 9.44 -5.25
C GLY A 102 1.45 10.88 -4.80
N VAL A 103 0.32 11.56 -4.69
CA VAL A 103 0.22 12.92 -4.16
C VAL A 103 -0.76 12.93 -2.99
N SER A 104 -0.39 13.59 -1.91
CA SER A 104 -1.23 13.75 -0.72
C SER A 104 -1.42 15.21 -0.35
N GLY A 105 -2.52 15.52 0.31
CA GLY A 105 -2.79 16.82 0.93
C GLY A 105 -4.05 16.77 1.80
N ALA A 106 -4.66 17.94 2.06
CA ALA A 106 -5.92 18.02 2.82
C ALA A 106 -7.07 17.21 2.20
N PHE A 107 -7.01 16.95 0.89
CA PHE A 107 -7.98 16.13 0.18
C PHE A 107 -7.79 14.62 0.40
N GLY A 108 -6.73 14.17 1.06
CA GLY A 108 -6.39 12.74 1.17
C GLY A 108 -5.18 12.40 0.31
N GLU A 109 -5.19 11.24 -0.35
CA GLU A 109 -4.07 10.76 -1.16
C GLU A 109 -4.53 10.04 -2.43
N ALA A 110 -3.88 10.33 -3.56
CA ALA A 110 -4.04 9.60 -4.81
C ALA A 110 -2.73 8.91 -5.20
N ARG A 111 -2.80 7.63 -5.60
CA ARG A 111 -1.64 6.80 -5.95
C ARG A 111 -1.81 6.13 -7.30
N ILE A 112 -0.70 5.88 -7.98
CA ILE A 112 -0.60 5.02 -9.17
C ILE A 112 0.54 4.01 -9.02
N GLY A 113 0.29 2.76 -9.39
CA GLY A 113 1.30 1.70 -9.45
C GLY A 113 0.83 0.37 -8.85
N LEU A 114 1.78 -0.46 -8.44
CA LEU A 114 1.54 -1.69 -7.67
C LEU A 114 1.34 -1.34 -6.20
N GLN A 115 0.18 -1.69 -5.65
CA GLN A 115 -0.18 -1.33 -4.28
C GLN A 115 -1.11 -2.37 -3.64
N ASN A 116 -1.19 -2.33 -2.30
CA ASN A 116 -2.17 -3.12 -1.57
C ASN A 116 -3.59 -2.64 -1.88
N THR A 117 -4.53 -3.56 -1.94
CA THR A 117 -5.94 -3.25 -2.22
C THR A 117 -6.66 -2.67 -0.99
N PRO A 118 -7.65 -1.78 -1.15
CA PRO A 118 -8.34 -1.12 -0.04
C PRO A 118 -8.94 -2.06 1.01
N GLN A 119 -9.63 -3.10 0.56
CA GLN A 119 -10.21 -4.14 1.38
C GLN A 119 -9.14 -4.89 2.18
N TYR A 120 -7.97 -5.19 1.59
CA TYR A 120 -6.89 -5.82 2.35
C TYR A 120 -6.34 -4.90 3.43
N ILE A 121 -6.16 -3.61 3.12
CA ILE A 121 -5.65 -2.59 4.06
C ILE A 121 -6.56 -2.45 5.29
N PHE A 122 -7.88 -2.56 5.13
CA PHE A 122 -8.81 -2.46 6.25
C PHE A 122 -9.15 -3.80 6.89
N MET A 123 -9.38 -4.85 6.12
CA MET A 123 -9.82 -6.13 6.67
C MET A 123 -8.72 -6.84 7.45
N ASN A 124 -7.47 -6.81 6.96
CA ASN A 124 -6.36 -7.47 7.64
C ASN A 124 -6.19 -7.02 9.10
N PRO A 125 -6.03 -5.71 9.41
CA PRO A 125 -5.87 -5.29 10.79
C PRO A 125 -7.13 -5.53 11.61
N GLU A 126 -8.35 -5.40 11.07
CA GLU A 126 -9.56 -5.46 11.88
C GLU A 126 -10.12 -6.87 12.12
N LEU A 127 -9.79 -7.83 11.26
CA LEU A 127 -10.28 -9.22 11.36
C LEU A 127 -9.21 -10.21 11.80
N ASP A 128 -7.93 -9.92 11.59
CA ASP A 128 -6.87 -10.82 12.01
C ASP A 128 -6.47 -10.53 13.45
N PRO A 129 -6.72 -11.43 14.43
CA PRO A 129 -6.28 -11.22 15.81
C PRO A 129 -4.77 -11.05 15.94
N VAL A 130 -3.96 -11.65 15.05
CA VAL A 130 -2.50 -11.43 15.02
C VAL A 130 -2.09 -10.23 14.17
N ALA A 131 -3.03 -9.61 13.44
CA ALA A 131 -2.89 -8.39 12.63
C ALA A 131 -1.87 -8.44 11.47
N VAL A 132 -1.25 -9.60 11.20
CA VAL A 132 -0.07 -9.70 10.33
C VAL A 132 -0.17 -10.80 9.27
N MET A 133 -1.30 -11.52 9.19
CA MET A 133 -1.44 -12.73 8.38
C MET A 133 -0.30 -13.73 8.64
N SER A 134 0.02 -13.92 9.92
CA SER A 134 0.97 -14.95 10.36
C SER A 134 0.53 -16.33 9.88
N ILE A 135 1.37 -17.34 9.97
CA ILE A 135 0.98 -18.72 9.64
C ILE A 135 -0.26 -19.21 10.42
N GLY A 136 -0.47 -18.72 11.64
CA GLY A 136 -1.63 -19.03 12.48
C GLY A 136 -2.83 -18.11 12.27
N SER A 137 -2.77 -17.18 11.31
CA SER A 137 -3.87 -16.26 11.05
C SER A 137 -5.08 -17.01 10.51
N PRO A 138 -6.29 -16.82 11.11
CA PRO A 138 -7.51 -17.40 10.56
C PRO A 138 -7.79 -16.85 9.16
N MET A 139 -7.30 -15.65 8.84
CA MET A 139 -7.44 -15.11 7.50
C MET A 139 -6.83 -16.03 6.45
N ASN A 140 -5.76 -16.78 6.72
CA ASN A 140 -5.20 -17.69 5.70
C ASN A 140 -6.20 -18.77 5.21
N SER A 141 -7.24 -19.07 6.00
CA SER A 141 -8.27 -20.06 5.65
C SER A 141 -9.59 -19.44 5.20
N PHE A 142 -9.91 -18.23 5.66
CA PHE A 142 -11.17 -17.54 5.32
C PHE A 142 -11.04 -16.53 4.17
N ASN A 143 -9.81 -16.24 3.73
CA ASN A 143 -9.54 -15.06 2.93
C ASN A 143 -9.26 -15.37 1.46
N SER A 144 -10.19 -15.00 0.58
CA SER A 144 -9.98 -14.92 -0.88
C SER A 144 -9.68 -13.49 -1.37
N LEU A 145 -9.29 -12.57 -0.47
CA LEU A 145 -8.98 -11.18 -0.80
C LEU A 145 -7.82 -11.14 -1.78
N THR A 146 -8.00 -10.40 -2.85
CA THR A 146 -6.87 -9.95 -3.65
C THR A 146 -6.04 -8.99 -2.81
N ILE A 147 -4.79 -9.35 -2.48
CA ILE A 147 -3.96 -8.56 -1.55
C ILE A 147 -3.42 -7.29 -2.21
N ARG A 148 -3.03 -7.39 -3.49
CA ARG A 148 -2.38 -6.32 -4.25
C ARG A 148 -2.81 -6.36 -5.70
N GLU A 149 -2.78 -5.20 -6.34
CA GLU A 149 -3.00 -5.07 -7.77
C GLU A 149 -1.96 -4.16 -8.40
N ASN A 150 -1.48 -4.54 -9.59
CA ASN A 150 -0.63 -3.70 -10.43
C ASN A 150 -1.49 -2.81 -11.33
N ASN A 151 -0.87 -1.86 -12.04
CA ASN A 151 -1.58 -0.92 -12.92
C ASN A 151 -2.77 -0.24 -12.24
N ALA A 152 -2.67 -0.03 -10.92
CA ALA A 152 -3.77 0.41 -10.09
C ALA A 152 -3.68 1.91 -9.88
N ILE A 153 -4.83 2.57 -9.94
CA ILE A 153 -5.04 3.93 -9.46
C ILE A 153 -5.87 3.82 -8.19
N SER A 154 -5.49 4.53 -7.13
CA SER A 154 -6.24 4.50 -5.87
C SER A 154 -6.37 5.87 -5.26
N TYR A 155 -7.45 6.05 -4.51
CA TYR A 155 -7.76 7.25 -3.76
C TYR A 155 -8.11 6.91 -2.32
N PHE A 156 -7.50 7.63 -1.39
CA PHE A 156 -7.63 7.49 0.05
C PHE A 156 -8.25 8.76 0.59
N THR A 157 -9.41 8.68 1.23
CA THR A 157 -10.05 9.86 1.79
C THR A 157 -9.34 10.33 3.06
N PRO A 158 -9.48 11.61 3.45
CA PRO A 158 -9.23 12.03 4.82
C PRO A 158 -10.12 11.23 5.77
N THR A 159 -9.74 11.19 7.05
CA THR A 159 -10.59 10.59 8.08
C THR A 159 -11.54 11.64 8.63
N LEU A 160 -12.85 11.37 8.54
CA LEU A 160 -13.91 12.26 9.02
C LEU A 160 -14.72 11.53 10.08
N TYR A 161 -14.72 12.05 11.31
CA TYR A 161 -15.44 11.46 12.46
C TYR A 161 -15.19 9.96 12.66
N GLY A 162 -13.97 9.49 12.39
CA GLY A 162 -13.58 8.09 12.50
C GLY A 162 -13.82 7.25 11.25
N VAL A 163 -14.45 7.80 10.20
CA VAL A 163 -14.66 7.12 8.92
C VAL A 163 -13.51 7.41 7.96
N THR A 164 -12.95 6.36 7.37
CA THR A 164 -11.99 6.43 6.24
C THR A 164 -12.53 5.57 5.10
N ALA A 165 -12.48 6.06 3.87
CA ALA A 165 -12.79 5.27 2.68
C ALA A 165 -11.59 5.22 1.73
N GLN A 166 -11.53 4.15 0.94
CA GLN A 166 -10.52 3.95 -0.07
C GLN A 166 -11.15 3.32 -1.31
N PHE A 167 -10.70 3.77 -2.48
CA PHE A 167 -11.20 3.34 -3.78
C PHE A 167 -10.02 2.99 -4.67
N MET A 168 -10.19 1.97 -5.50
CA MET A 168 -9.16 1.49 -6.41
C MET A 168 -9.80 0.98 -7.70
N VAL A 169 -9.13 1.29 -8.81
CA VAL A 169 -9.36 0.62 -10.10
C VAL A 169 -8.02 0.13 -10.64
N ALA A 170 -7.99 -1.04 -11.29
CA ALA A 170 -6.79 -1.53 -11.96
C ALA A 170 -7.05 -1.78 -13.44
N MET A 171 -6.14 -1.27 -14.25
CA MET A 171 -6.19 -1.40 -15.70
C MET A 171 -5.60 -2.73 -16.15
N ARG A 172 -6.07 -3.20 -17.29
CA ARG A 172 -5.50 -4.35 -17.99
C ARG A 172 -4.10 -4.05 -18.49
N ASP A 173 -3.28 -5.09 -18.51
CA ASP A 173 -1.99 -5.10 -19.18
C ASP A 173 -2.15 -5.64 -20.62
N SER A 174 -1.24 -5.25 -21.50
CA SER A 174 -0.98 -5.78 -22.84
C SER A 174 -0.91 -7.31 -22.93
N THR A 175 -0.55 -7.98 -21.84
CA THR A 175 -0.49 -9.45 -21.74
C THR A 175 -1.82 -10.10 -21.38
N THR A 176 -2.78 -9.33 -20.86
CA THR A 176 -4.13 -9.81 -20.52
C THR A 176 -5.11 -9.66 -21.68
N LYS A 177 -6.12 -10.53 -21.75
CA LYS A 177 -7.22 -10.43 -22.74
C LYS A 177 -8.52 -10.02 -22.04
N PRO A 178 -9.31 -9.08 -22.60
CA PRO A 178 -8.97 -8.16 -23.70
C PRO A 178 -7.80 -7.23 -23.33
N VAL A 179 -7.07 -6.68 -24.31
CA VAL A 179 -5.81 -5.93 -24.09
C VAL A 179 -5.99 -4.51 -23.53
N ASN A 180 -7.23 -4.06 -23.33
CA ASN A 180 -7.58 -2.73 -22.82
C ASN A 180 -8.76 -2.78 -21.84
N GLY A 181 -8.89 -1.73 -21.03
CA GLY A 181 -10.00 -1.54 -20.09
C GLY A 181 -9.63 -1.78 -18.63
N ILE A 182 -10.64 -1.68 -17.76
CA ILE A 182 -10.51 -1.91 -16.32
C ILE A 182 -10.80 -3.39 -16.05
N GLN A 183 -9.90 -4.06 -15.34
CA GLN A 183 -10.08 -5.46 -14.90
C GLN A 183 -10.47 -5.59 -13.44
N PHE A 184 -10.23 -4.55 -12.64
CA PHE A 184 -10.43 -4.64 -11.20
C PHE A 184 -11.07 -3.36 -10.68
N TYR A 185 -12.08 -3.54 -9.84
CA TYR A 185 -12.69 -2.48 -9.05
C TYR A 185 -12.63 -2.88 -7.59
N ASN A 186 -12.27 -1.92 -6.75
CA ASN A 186 -12.33 -2.12 -5.32
C ASN A 186 -12.72 -0.85 -4.56
N ALA A 187 -13.55 -1.01 -3.55
CA ALA A 187 -13.88 0.03 -2.61
C ALA A 187 -13.93 -0.57 -1.21
N ALA A 188 -13.43 0.16 -0.22
CA ALA A 188 -13.55 -0.23 1.17
C ALA A 188 -13.79 0.98 2.05
N VAL A 189 -14.54 0.76 3.13
CA VAL A 189 -14.79 1.74 4.17
C VAL A 189 -14.41 1.16 5.52
N ARG A 190 -13.86 1.99 6.39
CA ARG A 190 -13.51 1.65 7.76
C ARG A 190 -14.06 2.72 8.68
N TYR A 191 -14.55 2.29 9.83
CA TYR A 191 -14.94 3.15 10.95
C TYR A 191 -14.17 2.75 12.20
N VAL A 192 -13.46 3.70 12.80
CA VAL A 192 -12.74 3.52 14.07
C VAL A 192 -13.16 4.62 15.02
N LYS A 193 -13.79 4.26 16.14
CA LYS A 193 -14.14 5.20 17.21
C LYS A 193 -14.15 4.51 18.56
N GLY A 194 -13.30 4.98 19.46
CA GLY A 194 -13.15 4.39 20.80
C GLY A 194 -12.74 2.91 20.69
N PRO A 195 -13.46 1.98 21.34
CA PRO A 195 -13.11 0.56 21.30
C PRO A 195 -13.54 -0.14 20.00
N PHE A 196 -14.40 0.49 19.19
CA PHE A 196 -15.01 -0.16 18.03
C PHE A 196 -14.22 0.10 16.75
N ARG A 197 -14.04 -0.98 15.99
CA ARG A 197 -13.46 -0.95 14.65
C ARG A 197 -14.30 -1.80 13.73
N LEU A 198 -14.76 -1.20 12.64
CA LEU A 198 -15.58 -1.87 11.63
C LEU A 198 -14.99 -1.60 10.26
N ALA A 199 -15.10 -2.55 9.35
CA ALA A 199 -14.77 -2.34 7.96
C ALA A 199 -15.63 -3.20 7.05
N ALA A 200 -15.85 -2.70 5.84
CA ALA A 200 -16.53 -3.41 4.78
C ALA A 200 -15.85 -3.11 3.45
N GLY A 201 -15.89 -4.06 2.53
CA GLY A 201 -15.21 -3.98 1.25
C GLY A 201 -15.99 -4.65 0.13
N TYR A 202 -15.84 -4.09 -1.06
CA TYR A 202 -16.36 -4.56 -2.32
C TYR A 202 -15.19 -4.79 -3.27
N GLU A 203 -15.11 -5.99 -3.86
CA GLU A 203 -14.14 -6.33 -4.89
C GLU A 203 -14.87 -6.89 -6.11
N GLN A 204 -14.49 -6.43 -7.30
CA GLN A 204 -14.89 -7.04 -8.56
C GLN A 204 -13.66 -7.23 -9.44
N ALA A 205 -13.39 -8.47 -9.82
CA ALA A 205 -12.26 -8.83 -10.67
C ALA A 205 -12.75 -9.57 -11.92
N ALA A 206 -12.40 -9.06 -13.10
CA ALA A 206 -12.72 -9.67 -14.39
C ALA A 206 -11.62 -10.65 -14.82
N ASN A 207 -12.00 -11.87 -15.16
CA ASN A 207 -11.09 -12.87 -15.70
C ASN A 207 -10.81 -12.62 -17.20
N ALA A 208 -9.96 -13.46 -17.80
CA ALA A 208 -9.57 -13.34 -19.22
C ALA A 208 -10.71 -13.66 -20.22
N THR A 209 -11.81 -14.27 -19.75
CA THR A 209 -12.98 -14.61 -20.57
C THR A 209 -14.12 -13.59 -20.43
N GLY A 210 -13.88 -12.47 -19.74
CA GLY A 210 -14.87 -11.40 -19.54
C GLY A 210 -15.87 -11.64 -18.40
N THR A 211 -15.78 -12.76 -17.68
CA THR A 211 -16.59 -13.03 -16.50
C THR A 211 -16.01 -12.29 -15.29
N SER A 212 -16.85 -11.60 -14.53
CA SER A 212 -16.44 -10.95 -13.29
C SER A 212 -16.82 -11.78 -12.07
N ILE A 213 -15.89 -11.91 -11.12
CA ILE A 213 -16.18 -12.40 -9.77
C ILE A 213 -16.35 -11.19 -8.87
N LEU A 214 -17.47 -11.15 -8.16
CA LEU A 214 -17.77 -10.14 -7.14
C LEU A 214 -17.58 -10.77 -5.76
N LYS A 215 -16.92 -10.04 -4.86
CA LYS A 215 -16.74 -10.43 -3.48
C LYS A 215 -17.09 -9.27 -2.56
N LEU A 216 -17.87 -9.58 -1.52
CA LEU A 216 -18.21 -8.66 -0.44
C LEU A 216 -17.54 -9.13 0.84
N TYR A 217 -17.03 -8.19 1.60
CA TYR A 217 -16.36 -8.44 2.86
C TYR A 217 -16.91 -7.49 3.90
N ALA A 218 -17.09 -7.99 5.12
CA ALA A 218 -17.44 -7.17 6.27
C ALA A 218 -16.81 -7.80 7.51
N GLY A 219 -16.42 -6.95 8.44
CA GLY A 219 -15.71 -7.38 9.61
C GLY A 219 -15.55 -6.28 10.62
N GLY A 220 -15.21 -6.66 11.84
CA GLY A 220 -14.90 -5.70 12.87
C GLY A 220 -14.31 -6.34 14.10
N SER A 221 -13.80 -5.50 14.97
CA SER A 221 -13.30 -5.88 16.27
C SER A 221 -13.67 -4.86 17.34
N ILE A 222 -13.64 -5.31 18.58
CA ILE A 222 -13.79 -4.48 19.77
C ILE A 222 -12.59 -4.63 20.69
N THR A 223 -12.08 -3.52 21.20
CA THR A 223 -10.99 -3.51 22.18
C THR A 223 -11.57 -3.35 23.59
N ILE A 224 -11.24 -4.27 24.49
CA ILE A 224 -11.64 -4.24 25.91
C ILE A 224 -10.37 -4.40 26.75
N GLY A 225 -9.94 -3.32 27.41
CA GLY A 225 -8.67 -3.29 28.13
C GLY A 225 -7.49 -3.52 27.19
N ALA A 226 -6.64 -4.50 27.50
CA ALA A 226 -5.51 -4.89 26.66
C ALA A 226 -5.88 -5.93 25.57
N ALA A 227 -7.10 -6.45 25.59
CA ALA A 227 -7.54 -7.49 24.67
C ALA A 227 -8.35 -6.92 23.50
N ARG A 228 -8.30 -7.63 22.37
CA ARG A 228 -9.12 -7.35 21.18
C ARG A 228 -9.86 -8.61 20.75
N PHE A 229 -11.14 -8.44 20.44
CA PHE A 229 -12.07 -9.49 20.02
C PHE A 229 -12.62 -9.18 18.63
#